data_AF-A0A227J2Z6-F1
#
_entry.id   AF-A0A227J2Z6-F1
#
_cell.length_a   1.000
_cell.length_b   1.000
_cell.length_c   1.000
_cell.angle_alpha   90.00
_cell.angle_beta   90.00
_cell.angle_gamma   90.00
#
_symmetry.space_group_name_H-M   'P 1'
#
loop_
_entity.id
_entity.type
_entity.pdbx_description
1 polymer ?
#
loop_
_entity_poly.entity_id
_entity_poly.type
_entity_poly.pdbx_seq_one_letter_code
_entity_poly.pdbx_strand_id
1 'polypeptide(L)' 'AAAKIHTDFEKGFIRAEVVGYEDFIQYNGENGAKDAGKWRLEGKDYIVKDGDVVHFRFNV' A
#
# COMPACT_ATOMS: atom_id res chain seq x y z
N ALA A 1 -13.49 -3.07 -11.34
CA ALA A 1 -13.13 -3.99 -10.25
C ALA A 1 -13.14 -3.32 -8.86
N ALA A 2 -12.95 -2.00 -8.74
CA ALA A 2 -12.96 -1.27 -7.47
C ALA A 2 -14.34 -0.76 -6.98
N ALA A 3 -15.44 -1.20 -7.59
CA ALA A 3 -16.81 -0.80 -7.20
C ALA A 3 -17.50 -1.81 -6.25
N LYS A 4 -16.76 -2.83 -5.77
CA LYS A 4 -17.32 -3.94 -4.98
C LYS A 4 -16.82 -3.98 -3.53
N ILE A 5 -15.92 -3.08 -3.14
CA ILE A 5 -15.33 -3.04 -1.80
C ILE A 5 -15.81 -1.75 -1.11
N HIS A 6 -17.05 -1.81 -0.63
CA HIS A 6 -17.65 -1.11 0.51
C HIS A 6 -17.49 0.42 0.66
N THR A 7 -18.63 1.09 0.78
CA THR A 7 -18.84 2.52 1.11
C THR A 7 -18.19 3.02 2.41
N ASP A 8 -17.57 2.15 3.21
CA ASP A 8 -16.82 2.51 4.43
C ASP A 8 -15.39 2.98 4.15
N PHE A 9 -14.82 2.61 3.00
CA PHE A 9 -13.49 3.08 2.61
C PHE A 9 -13.43 4.58 2.28
N GLU A 10 -14.57 5.21 2.00
CA GLU A 10 -14.62 6.66 1.70
C GLU A 10 -14.46 7.54 2.94
N LYS A 11 -14.74 7.04 4.15
CA LYS A 11 -14.70 7.87 5.37
C LYS A 11 -13.44 7.68 6.22
N GLY A 12 -12.83 6.50 6.19
CA GLY A 12 -11.71 6.14 7.08
C GLY A 12 -10.35 5.94 6.41
N PHE A 13 -10.27 5.97 5.08
CA PHE A 13 -9.01 5.79 4.36
C PHE A 13 -8.12 7.03 4.49
N ILE A 14 -6.99 6.90 5.18
CA ILE A 14 -5.98 7.97 5.23
C ILE A 14 -4.97 7.76 4.10
N ARG A 15 -4.38 6.56 4.01
CA ARG A 15 -3.31 6.23 3.07
C ARG A 15 -3.09 4.72 2.93
N ALA A 16 -2.60 4.31 1.77
CA ALA A 16 -2.03 2.99 1.56
C ALA A 16 -0.52 3.12 1.38
N GLU A 17 0.23 2.35 2.14
CA GLU A 17 1.67 2.22 2.00
C GLU A 17 1.94 1.03 1.09
N VAL A 18 2.51 1.26 -0.09
CA VAL A 18 2.71 0.25 -1.14
C VAL A 18 4.20 0.06 -1.38
N VAL A 19 4.62 -1.21 -1.45
CA VAL A 19 5.96 -1.60 -1.85
C VAL A 19 5.88 -2.80 -2.79
N GLY A 20 6.68 -2.80 -3.86
CA GLY A 20 6.75 -3.94 -4.75
C GLY A 20 7.39 -5.15 -4.06
N TYR A 21 6.95 -6.37 -4.39
CA TYR A 21 7.48 -7.60 -3.82
C TYR A 21 8.99 -7.75 -4.05
N GLU A 22 9.47 -7.39 -5.25
CA GLU A 22 10.89 -7.43 -5.58
C GLU A 22 11.70 -6.52 -4.65
N ASP A 23 11.23 -5.31 -4.42
CA ASP A 23 11.86 -4.38 -3.47
C ASP A 23 11.76 -4.93 -2.04
N PHE A 24 10.60 -5.45 -1.63
CA PHE A 24 10.42 -6.02 -0.29
C PHE A 24 11.40 -7.17 0.00
N ILE A 25 11.60 -8.08 -0.98
CA ILE A 25 12.57 -9.17 -0.87
C ILE A 25 14.01 -8.65 -0.94
N GLN A 26 14.31 -7.75 -1.87
CA GLN A 26 15.65 -7.19 -2.06
C GLN A 26 16.15 -6.46 -0.82
N TYR A 27 15.27 -5.73 -0.13
CA TYR A 27 15.60 -4.95 1.04
C TYR A 27 15.35 -5.67 2.38
N ASN A 28 15.20 -7.00 2.38
CA ASN A 28 15.01 -7.80 3.60
C ASN A 28 13.81 -7.34 4.46
N GLY A 29 12.71 -7.02 3.79
CA GLY A 29 11.43 -6.70 4.42
C GLY A 29 11.17 -5.20 4.59
N GLU A 30 10.26 -4.92 5.51
CA GLU A 30 9.58 -3.62 5.63
C GLU A 30 10.53 -2.46 5.94
N ASN A 31 11.44 -2.66 6.91
CA ASN A 31 12.37 -1.61 7.32
C ASN A 31 13.39 -1.26 6.25
N GLY A 32 13.93 -2.25 5.53
CA GLY A 32 14.91 -1.96 4.49
C GLY A 32 14.28 -1.31 3.27
N ALA A 33 13.06 -1.70 2.89
CA ALA A 33 12.37 -1.06 1.78
C ALA A 33 12.00 0.40 2.10
N LYS A 34 11.72 0.68 3.37
CA LYS A 34 11.50 2.03 3.89
C LYS A 34 12.77 2.88 3.91
N ASP A 35 13.89 2.31 4.35
CA ASP A 35 15.19 2.97 4.36
C ASP A 35 15.71 3.24 2.94
N ALA A 36 15.47 2.31 2.01
CA ALA A 36 15.78 2.45 0.60
C ALA A 36 14.86 3.40 -0.18
N GLY A 37 13.84 3.99 0.48
CA GLY A 37 12.89 4.91 -0.16
C GLY A 37 11.99 4.26 -1.21
N LYS A 38 11.87 2.92 -1.20
CA LYS A 38 10.95 2.17 -2.08
C LYS A 38 9.53 2.07 -1.52
N TRP A 39 9.36 2.51 -0.29
CA TRP A 39 8.08 2.60 0.39
C TRP A 39 7.26 3.78 -0.14
N ARG A 40 6.25 3.49 -0.96
CA ARG A 40 5.41 4.50 -1.61
C ARG A 40 4.16 4.73 -0.81
N LEU A 41 3.73 5.98 -0.78
CA LEU A 41 2.49 6.39 -0.15
C LEU A 41 1.48 6.63 -1.28
N GLU A 42 0.58 5.69 -1.44
CA GLU A 42 -0.43 5.69 -2.48
C GLU A 42 -1.80 6.08 -1.92
N GLY A 43 -2.51 6.86 -2.72
CA GLY A 43 -3.83 7.34 -2.40
C GLY A 43 -4.92 6.36 -2.83
N LYS A 44 -6.17 6.79 -2.65
CA LYS A 44 -7.38 6.05 -3.03
C LYS A 44 -7.51 5.70 -4.52
N ASP A 45 -6.73 6.35 -5.38
CA ASP A 45 -6.78 6.17 -6.84
C ASP A 45 -5.76 5.13 -7.33
N TYR A 46 -4.93 4.59 -6.43
CA TYR A 46 -3.89 3.67 -6.82
C TYR A 46 -4.43 2.31 -7.22
N ILE A 47 -4.04 1.87 -8.41
CA ILE A 47 -4.33 0.55 -8.92
C ILE A 47 -3.22 -0.38 -8.47
N VAL A 48 -3.52 -1.18 -7.45
CA VAL A 48 -2.65 -2.25 -6.96
C VAL A 48 -2.31 -3.20 -8.10
N LYS A 49 -1.02 -3.50 -8.27
CA LYS A 49 -0.56 -4.47 -9.26
C LYS A 49 -0.26 -5.81 -8.58
N ASP A 50 -0.22 -6.85 -9.39
CA ASP A 50 0.18 -8.18 -8.91
C ASP A 50 1.60 -8.11 -8.36
N GLY A 51 1.79 -8.64 -7.14
CA GLY A 51 3.07 -8.55 -6.42
C GLY A 51 3.29 -7.26 -5.64
N ASP A 52 2.32 -6.35 -5.51
CA ASP A 52 2.43 -5.24 -4.55
C ASP A 52 2.07 -5.69 -3.14
N VAL A 53 2.94 -5.38 -2.18
CA VAL A 53 2.67 -5.50 -0.75
C VAL A 53 2.09 -4.17 -0.27
N VAL A 54 0.86 -4.21 0.24
CA VAL A 54 0.11 -3.01 0.62
C VAL A 54 -0.25 -3.04 2.10
N HIS A 55 0.15 -1.99 2.82
CA HIS A 55 -0.22 -1.73 4.20
C HIS A 55 -1.24 -0.59 4.24
N PHE A 56 -2.49 -0.92 4.54
CA PHE A 56 -3.57 0.07 4.64
C PHE A 56 -3.60 0.71 6.03
N ARG A 57 -3.60 2.04 6.09
CA ARG A 57 -3.86 2.76 7.34
C ARG A 57 -5.25 3.39 7.32
N PHE A 58 -6.09 2.87 8.21
CA PHE A 58 -7.41 3.39 8.53
C PHE A 58 -7.35 4.12 9.89
N ASN A 59 -8.05 5.25 9.99
CA ASN A 59 -8.38 5.82 11.29
C ASN A 59 -9.70 5.20 11.76
N VAL A 60 -9.74 4.71 13.00
CA VAL A 60 -11.00 4.37 13.69
C VAL A 60 -11.56 5.61 14.38
#